data_AF-A0A8D6SVY7-F1
#
_entry.id   AF-A0A8D6SVY7-F1
#
_cell.length_a   1.000
_cell.length_b   1.000
_cell.length_c   1.000
_cell.angle_alpha   90.00
_cell.angle_beta   90.00
_cell.angle_gamma   90.00
#
_symmetry.space_group_name_H-M   'P 1'
#
loop_
_entity.id
_entity.type
_entity.pdbx_description
1 polymer ?
#
loop_
_entity_poly.entity_id
_entity_poly.type
_entity_poly.pdbx_seq_one_letter_code
_entity_poly.pdbx_strand_id
1 'polypeptide(L)'
;MEETLNIDKKYVENSLKQKINVLKDNRFLMDEVFIPISKALKIDVDEVIEIFLKKLDFTSCYELHAYAEQARMGCLGRKVDIDLGLCWLCDFFGLIKKEEADLIRKKVVELHVLHKKPYEEALEEGRKLIIKLLREE
;
A
#
# COMPACT_ATOMS: atom_id res chain seq x y z
N MET A 1 42.45 -0.32 -22.72
CA MET A 1 42.18 0.47 -21.51
C MET A 1 41.04 1.45 -21.72
N GLU A 2 41.00 2.16 -22.86
CA GLU A 2 39.88 3.05 -23.24
C GLU A 2 38.59 2.27 -23.59
N GLU A 3 38.75 1.13 -24.27
CA GLU A 3 37.64 0.25 -24.67
C GLU A 3 36.95 -0.43 -23.47
N THR A 4 37.72 -0.87 -22.47
CA THR A 4 37.22 -1.40 -21.20
C THR A 4 36.46 -0.34 -20.38
N LEU A 5 36.97 0.90 -20.32
CA LEU A 5 36.30 2.00 -19.63
C LEU A 5 34.95 2.37 -20.27
N ASN A 6 34.84 2.19 -21.59
CA ASN A 6 33.62 2.45 -22.36
C ASN A 6 32.56 1.34 -22.13
N ILE A 7 33.00 0.09 -22.03
CA ILE A 7 32.14 -1.04 -21.67
C ILE A 7 31.52 -0.85 -20.27
N ASP A 8 32.33 -0.45 -19.28
CA ASP A 8 31.86 -0.21 -17.91
C ASP A 8 30.83 0.92 -17.83
N LYS A 9 31.06 2.04 -18.53
CA LYS A 9 30.09 3.15 -18.62
C LYS A 9 28.76 2.70 -19.22
N LYS A 10 28.82 1.97 -20.33
CA LYS A 10 27.63 1.46 -21.01
C LYS A 10 26.86 0.46 -20.15
N TYR A 11 27.57 -0.37 -19.37
CA TYR A 11 26.95 -1.29 -18.42
C TYR A 11 26.18 -0.55 -17.33
N VAL A 12 26.78 0.48 -16.72
CA VAL A 12 26.13 1.31 -15.69
C VAL A 12 24.90 2.01 -16.24
N GLU A 13 25.00 2.62 -17.43
CA GLU A 13 23.86 3.28 -18.08
C GLU A 13 22.71 2.30 -18.37
N ASN A 14 23.03 1.10 -18.84
CA ASN A 14 22.03 0.06 -19.11
C ASN A 14 21.37 -0.44 -17.82
N SER A 15 22.14 -0.62 -16.76
CA SER A 15 21.62 -1.02 -15.44
C SER A 15 20.65 0.03 -14.88
N LEU A 16 21.00 1.32 -14.98
CA LEU A 16 20.12 2.42 -14.58
C LEU A 16 18.82 2.46 -15.40
N LYS A 17 18.91 2.28 -16.72
CA LYS A 17 17.72 2.21 -17.59
C LYS A 17 16.81 1.05 -17.21
N GLN A 18 17.37 -0.14 -16.96
CA GLN A 18 16.59 -1.30 -16.50
C GLN A 18 15.88 -1.01 -15.18
N LYS A 19 16.59 -0.38 -14.23
CA LYS A 19 16.01 -0.01 -12.94
C LYS A 19 14.84 0.97 -13.09
N ILE A 20 14.97 1.97 -13.97
CA ILE A 20 13.91 2.94 -14.27
C ILE A 20 12.70 2.21 -14.87
N ASN A 21 12.92 1.34 -15.84
CA ASN A 21 11.85 0.60 -16.52
C ASN A 21 11.07 -0.28 -15.54
N VAL A 22 11.75 -0.96 -14.61
CA VAL A 22 11.08 -1.79 -13.59
C VAL A 22 10.08 -0.99 -12.75
N LEU A 23 10.37 0.28 -12.47
CA LEU A 23 9.46 1.13 -11.70
C LEU A 23 8.38 1.76 -12.58
N LYS A 24 8.75 2.32 -13.74
CA LYS A 24 7.82 3.08 -14.60
C LYS A 24 6.86 2.18 -15.39
N ASP A 25 7.32 1.03 -15.85
CA ASP A 25 6.51 0.12 -16.68
C ASP A 25 5.58 -0.77 -15.83
N ASN A 26 5.75 -0.76 -14.52
CA ASN A 26 4.90 -1.52 -13.60
C ASN A 26 3.64 -0.74 -13.24
N ARG A 27 2.56 -0.99 -13.97
CA ARG A 27 1.24 -0.37 -13.75
C ARG A 27 0.74 -0.52 -12.31
N PHE A 28 0.96 -1.68 -11.70
CA PHE A 28 0.51 -1.91 -10.33
C PHE A 28 1.22 -0.97 -9.34
N LEU A 29 2.55 -0.81 -9.47
CA LEU A 29 3.30 0.12 -8.63
C LEU A 29 2.86 1.57 -8.87
N MET A 30 2.56 1.95 -10.10
CA MET A 30 2.02 3.28 -10.41
C MET A 30 0.70 3.53 -9.68
N ASP A 31 -0.27 2.63 -9.83
CA ASP A 31 -1.62 2.81 -9.32
C ASP A 31 -1.70 2.68 -7.78
N GLU A 32 -0.96 1.74 -7.19
CA GLU A 32 -1.10 1.38 -5.77
C GLU A 32 -0.02 2.00 -4.87
N VAL A 33 1.11 2.44 -5.42
CA VAL A 33 2.24 2.98 -4.63
C VAL A 33 2.55 4.43 -4.99
N PHE A 34 2.94 4.70 -6.24
CA PHE A 34 3.50 6.00 -6.61
C PHE A 34 2.45 7.10 -6.68
N ILE A 35 1.29 6.86 -7.32
CA ILE A 35 0.21 7.84 -7.38
C ILE A 35 -0.35 8.14 -5.97
N PRO A 36 -0.62 7.14 -5.10
CA PRO A 36 -1.06 7.41 -3.74
C PRO A 36 -0.06 8.23 -2.91
N ILE A 37 1.24 7.91 -2.99
CA ILE A 37 2.29 8.67 -2.28
C ILE A 37 2.40 10.10 -2.83
N SER A 38 2.37 10.26 -4.16
CA SER A 38 2.38 11.58 -4.82
C SER A 38 1.22 12.45 -4.31
N LYS A 39 0.00 11.90 -4.27
CA LYS A 39 -1.18 12.60 -3.74
C LYS A 39 -1.04 12.95 -2.26
N ALA A 40 -0.52 12.03 -1.44
CA ALA A 40 -0.35 12.25 0.00
C ALA A 40 0.71 13.31 0.31
N LEU A 41 1.82 13.31 -0.41
CA LEU A 41 2.95 14.23 -0.21
C LEU A 41 2.82 15.51 -1.04
N LYS A 42 1.85 15.60 -1.97
CA LYS A 42 1.63 16.73 -2.88
C LYS A 42 2.85 17.04 -3.75
N ILE A 43 3.51 16.00 -4.24
CA ILE A 43 4.65 16.08 -5.15
C ILE A 43 4.35 15.33 -6.45
N ASP A 44 5.13 15.56 -7.50
CA ASP A 44 4.92 14.89 -8.78
C ASP A 44 5.23 13.38 -8.70
N VAL A 45 4.55 12.56 -9.51
CA VAL A 45 4.75 11.10 -9.53
C VAL A 45 6.17 10.75 -9.99
N ASP A 46 6.72 11.49 -10.97
CA ASP A 46 8.10 11.28 -11.41
C ASP A 46 9.09 11.61 -10.30
N GLU A 47 8.81 12.61 -9.46
CA GLU A 47 9.65 12.94 -8.30
C GLU A 47 9.63 11.82 -7.25
N VAL A 48 8.48 11.19 -7.00
CA VAL A 48 8.40 9.99 -6.14
C VAL A 48 9.27 8.87 -6.72
N ILE A 49 9.16 8.58 -8.01
CA ILE A 49 9.93 7.52 -8.67
C ILE A 49 11.44 7.81 -8.56
N GLU A 50 11.86 9.06 -8.76
CA GLU A 50 13.26 9.45 -8.57
C GLU A 50 13.77 9.22 -7.14
N ILE A 51 12.95 9.51 -6.12
CA ILE A 51 13.31 9.24 -4.72
C ILE A 51 13.55 7.75 -4.53
N PHE A 52 12.66 6.90 -5.05
CA PHE A 52 12.81 5.44 -4.96
C PHE A 52 14.07 4.95 -5.70
N LEU A 53 14.33 5.47 -6.90
CA LEU A 53 15.53 5.14 -7.68
C LEU A 53 16.83 5.51 -6.94
N LYS A 54 16.84 6.63 -6.23
CA LYS A 54 18.01 7.11 -5.49
C LYS A 54 18.21 6.36 -4.16
N LYS A 55 17.13 5.91 -3.52
CA LYS A 55 17.17 5.34 -2.17
C LYS A 55 17.22 3.82 -2.13
N LEU A 56 16.62 3.14 -3.10
CA LEU A 56 16.58 1.67 -3.14
C LEU A 56 17.74 1.13 -3.97
N ASP A 57 18.21 -0.06 -3.64
CA ASP A 57 19.13 -0.79 -4.51
C ASP A 57 18.37 -1.47 -5.66
N PHE A 58 19.10 -2.09 -6.59
CA PHE A 58 18.48 -2.73 -7.75
C PHE A 58 17.57 -3.89 -7.33
N THR A 59 18.01 -4.73 -6.41
CA THR A 59 17.24 -5.88 -5.91
C THR A 59 15.91 -5.45 -5.30
N SER A 60 15.91 -4.44 -4.42
CA SER A 60 14.67 -3.92 -3.82
C SER A 60 13.70 -3.37 -4.87
N CYS A 61 14.22 -2.75 -5.95
CA CYS A 61 13.38 -2.30 -7.06
C CYS A 61 12.65 -3.45 -7.78
N TYR A 62 13.27 -4.63 -7.90
CA TYR A 62 12.63 -5.80 -8.50
C TYR A 62 11.57 -6.43 -7.59
N GLU A 63 11.82 -6.43 -6.28
CA GLU A 63 10.94 -7.06 -5.28
C GLU A 63 9.75 -6.17 -4.88
N LEU A 64 9.79 -4.88 -5.25
CA LEU A 64 8.85 -3.85 -4.85
C LEU A 64 7.38 -4.20 -5.10
N HIS A 65 7.08 -4.89 -6.19
CA HIS A 65 5.73 -5.35 -6.49
C HIS A 65 5.21 -6.32 -5.42
N ALA A 66 6.03 -7.31 -5.04
CA ALA A 66 5.66 -8.28 -4.01
C ALA A 66 5.49 -7.60 -2.64
N TYR A 67 6.36 -6.63 -2.31
CA TYR A 67 6.23 -5.86 -1.08
C TYR A 67 4.97 -5.01 -1.04
N ALA A 68 4.61 -4.37 -2.16
CA ALA A 68 3.39 -3.58 -2.26
C ALA A 68 2.12 -4.44 -2.10
N GLU A 69 2.07 -5.61 -2.74
CA GLU A 69 0.98 -6.59 -2.57
C GLU A 69 0.84 -7.04 -1.10
N GLN A 70 1.94 -7.38 -0.45
CA GLN A 70 1.94 -7.77 0.97
C GLN A 70 1.50 -6.63 1.89
N ALA A 71 1.96 -5.41 1.61
CA ALA A 71 1.66 -4.23 2.42
C ALA A 71 0.21 -3.76 2.26
N ARG A 72 -0.43 -4.01 1.11
CA ARG A 72 -1.77 -3.53 0.77
C ARG A 72 -2.81 -3.92 1.82
N MET A 73 -2.83 -5.18 2.24
CA MET A 73 -3.77 -5.69 3.25
C MET A 73 -3.58 -4.98 4.60
N GLY A 74 -2.33 -4.80 5.02
CA GLY A 74 -1.99 -4.14 6.30
C GLY A 74 -2.27 -2.64 6.29
N CYS A 75 -1.94 -1.96 5.19
CA CYS A 75 -2.22 -0.54 5.01
C CYS A 75 -3.72 -0.26 4.98
N LEU A 76 -4.49 -1.08 4.28
CA LEU A 76 -5.94 -0.96 4.23
C LEU A 76 -6.56 -1.22 5.61
N GLY A 77 -6.08 -2.23 6.34
CA GLY A 77 -6.54 -2.51 7.70
C GLY A 77 -6.41 -1.30 8.62
N ARG A 78 -5.26 -0.60 8.58
CA ARG A 78 -5.06 0.64 9.34
C ARG A 78 -6.02 1.75 8.93
N LYS A 79 -6.30 1.87 7.63
CA LYS A 79 -7.28 2.85 7.13
C LYS A 79 -8.67 2.53 7.67
N VAL A 80 -9.08 1.26 7.63
CA VAL A 80 -10.35 0.79 8.20
C VAL A 80 -10.45 1.10 9.69
N ASP A 81 -9.36 0.90 10.45
CA ASP A 81 -9.36 1.22 11.88
C ASP A 81 -9.66 2.70 12.14
N ILE A 82 -9.08 3.59 11.33
CA ILE A 82 -9.30 5.03 11.40
C ILE A 82 -10.74 5.38 10.99
N ASP A 83 -11.19 4.88 9.83
CA ASP A 83 -12.48 5.25 9.23
C ASP A 83 -13.69 4.70 10.02
N LEU A 84 -13.51 3.57 10.73
CA LEU A 84 -14.52 2.98 11.61
C LEU A 84 -14.34 3.39 13.09
N GLY A 85 -13.26 4.10 13.43
CA GLY A 85 -12.95 4.50 14.80
C GLY A 85 -12.66 3.32 15.74
N LEU A 86 -12.16 2.19 15.21
CA LEU A 86 -11.87 0.99 16.01
C LEU A 86 -10.80 1.25 17.07
N CYS A 87 -9.86 2.16 16.82
CA CYS A 87 -8.89 2.57 17.85
C CYS A 87 -9.59 3.12 19.10
N TRP A 88 -10.62 3.94 18.92
CA TRP A 88 -11.39 4.48 20.04
C TRP A 88 -12.26 3.41 20.69
N LEU A 89 -13.01 2.68 19.87
CA LEU A 89 -14.00 1.72 20.35
C LEU A 89 -13.36 0.51 21.06
N CYS A 90 -12.23 0.02 20.57
CA CYS A 90 -11.51 -1.11 21.13
C CYS A 90 -10.40 -0.66 22.09
N ASP A 91 -9.40 0.09 21.58
CA ASP A 91 -8.15 0.29 22.32
C ASP A 91 -8.28 1.30 23.47
N PHE A 92 -9.06 2.38 23.30
CA PHE A 92 -9.20 3.43 24.31
C PHE A 92 -10.38 3.23 25.25
N PHE A 93 -11.58 2.95 24.71
CA PHE A 93 -12.80 2.87 25.51
C PHE A 93 -13.22 1.45 25.87
N GLY A 94 -12.65 0.42 25.23
CA GLY A 94 -12.96 -0.98 25.52
C GLY A 94 -14.43 -1.35 25.33
N LEU A 95 -15.15 -0.65 24.46
CA LEU A 95 -16.57 -0.88 24.15
C LEU A 95 -16.77 -2.16 23.32
N ILE A 96 -15.76 -2.55 22.55
CA ILE A 96 -15.73 -3.75 21.72
C ILE A 96 -14.45 -4.52 22.05
N LYS A 97 -14.52 -5.86 22.04
CA LYS A 97 -13.32 -6.68 22.29
C LYS A 97 -12.35 -6.59 21.12
N LYS A 98 -11.06 -6.79 21.43
CA LYS A 98 -10.01 -6.76 20.41
C LYS A 98 -10.23 -7.80 19.30
N GLU A 99 -10.70 -8.99 19.67
CA GLU A 99 -10.97 -10.06 18.72
C GLU A 99 -12.12 -9.69 17.76
N GLU A 100 -13.15 -9.00 18.26
CA GLU A 100 -14.29 -8.54 17.46
C GLU A 100 -13.87 -7.42 16.50
N ALA A 101 -13.08 -6.45 16.98
CA ALA A 101 -12.53 -5.39 16.15
C ALA A 101 -11.61 -5.95 15.05
N ASP A 102 -10.76 -6.94 15.37
CA ASP A 102 -9.91 -7.63 14.41
C ASP A 102 -10.71 -8.36 13.33
N LEU A 103 -11.82 -9.02 13.71
CA LEU A 103 -12.70 -9.70 12.76
C LEU A 103 -13.41 -8.72 11.83
N ILE A 104 -13.91 -7.60 12.35
CA ILE A 104 -14.55 -6.55 11.53
C ILE A 104 -13.55 -5.98 10.54
N ARG A 105 -12.34 -5.63 11.01
CA ARG A 105 -11.26 -5.10 10.17
C ARG A 105 -10.91 -6.06 9.04
N LYS A 106 -10.68 -7.35 9.37
CA LYS A 106 -10.39 -8.40 8.38
C LYS A 106 -11.51 -8.53 7.36
N LYS A 107 -12.76 -8.57 7.81
CA LYS A 107 -13.92 -8.70 6.92
C LYS A 107 -14.03 -7.54 5.93
N VAL A 108 -13.87 -6.30 6.38
CA VAL A 108 -13.91 -5.11 5.50
C VAL A 108 -12.77 -5.15 4.48
N VAL A 109 -11.55 -5.50 4.93
CA VAL A 109 -10.38 -5.65 4.06
C VAL A 109 -10.60 -6.74 3.01
N GLU A 110 -11.11 -7.91 3.40
CA GLU A 110 -11.41 -9.03 2.50
C GLU A 110 -12.51 -8.67 1.48
N LEU A 111 -13.58 -8.00 1.90
CA LEU A 111 -14.63 -7.52 1.01
C LEU A 111 -14.08 -6.58 -0.08
N HIS A 112 -13.19 -5.67 0.30
CA HIS A 112 -12.60 -4.74 -0.67
C HIS A 112 -11.56 -5.42 -1.56
N VAL A 113 -10.65 -6.20 -1.00
CA VAL A 113 -9.49 -6.74 -1.73
C VAL A 113 -9.83 -8.02 -2.49
N LEU A 114 -10.50 -8.99 -1.85
CA LEU A 114 -10.79 -10.29 -2.45
C LEU A 114 -12.09 -10.26 -3.27
N HIS A 115 -13.13 -9.63 -2.73
CA HIS A 115 -14.45 -9.58 -3.38
C HIS A 115 -14.61 -8.38 -4.32
N LYS A 116 -13.59 -7.52 -4.43
CA LYS A 116 -13.57 -6.32 -5.30
C LYS A 116 -14.76 -5.37 -5.07
N LYS A 117 -15.34 -5.38 -3.87
CA LYS A 117 -16.38 -4.40 -3.52
C LYS A 117 -15.75 -3.01 -3.40
N PRO A 118 -16.46 -1.93 -3.77
CA PRO A 118 -16.03 -0.57 -3.47
C PRO A 118 -15.73 -0.40 -1.97
N TYR A 119 -14.70 0.38 -1.65
CA TYR A 119 -14.25 0.55 -0.27
C TYR A 119 -15.35 1.12 0.65
N GLU A 120 -16.14 2.06 0.13
CA GLU A 120 -17.25 2.69 0.86
C GLU A 120 -18.36 1.68 1.20
N GLU A 121 -18.69 0.77 0.29
CA GLU A 121 -19.67 -0.29 0.54
C GLU A 121 -19.15 -1.29 1.57
N ALA A 122 -17.87 -1.67 1.48
CA ALA A 122 -17.24 -2.55 2.47
C ALA A 122 -17.22 -1.89 3.87
N LEU A 123 -16.93 -0.59 3.95
CA LEU A 123 -17.00 0.17 5.20
C LEU A 123 -18.41 0.18 5.78
N GLU A 124 -19.45 0.33 4.95
CA GLU A 124 -20.84 0.35 5.41
C GLU A 124 -21.24 -1.00 6.05
N GLU A 125 -20.78 -2.13 5.50
CA GLU A 125 -20.95 -3.42 6.16
C GLU A 125 -20.24 -3.47 7.52
N GLY A 126 -19.02 -2.92 7.61
CA GLY A 126 -18.30 -2.80 8.87
C GLY A 126 -19.05 -1.95 9.92
N ARG A 127 -19.61 -0.80 9.51
CA ARG A 127 -20.42 0.09 10.37
C ARG A 127 -21.63 -0.64 10.94
N LYS A 128 -22.34 -1.41 10.12
CA LYS A 128 -23.50 -2.20 10.56
C LYS A 128 -23.12 -3.23 11.62
N LEU A 129 -21.99 -3.92 11.46
CA LEU A 129 -21.50 -4.88 12.44
C LEU A 129 -21.13 -4.22 13.76
N ILE A 130 -20.43 -3.08 13.71
CA ILE A 130 -20.07 -2.30 14.91
C ILE A 130 -21.31 -1.84 15.67
N ILE A 131 -22.28 -1.27 14.97
CA ILE A 131 -23.53 -0.79 15.60
C ILE A 131 -24.28 -1.96 16.25
N LYS A 132 -24.34 -3.10 15.57
CA LYS A 132 -24.96 -4.32 16.09
C LYS A 132 -24.31 -4.76 17.40
N LEU A 133 -22.98 -4.80 17.46
CA LEU A 133 -22.23 -5.11 18.68
C LEU A 133 -22.48 -4.10 19.81
N LEU A 134 -22.47 -2.81 19.49
CA LEU A 134 -22.65 -1.75 20.49
C LEU A 134 -24.09 -1.67 21.04
N ARG A 135 -25.08 -2.14 20.27
CA ARG A 135 -26.50 -2.11 20.67
C ARG A 135 -26.98 -3.44 21.26
N GLU A 136 -26.11 -4.45 21.35
CA GLU A 136 -26.45 -5.81 21.79
C GLU A 136 -27.59 -6.47 20.96
N GLU A 137 -27.71 -6.10 19.67
CA GLU A 137 -28.67 -6.68 18.71
C GLU A 137 -28.10 -7.87 17.91
#